data_AF-A0A550C0T2-F1
#
_entry.id   AF-A0A550C0T2-F1
#
_cell.length_a   1.000
_cell.length_b   1.000
_cell.length_c   1.000
_cell.angle_alpha   90.00
_cell.angle_beta   90.00
_cell.angle_gamma   90.00
#
_symmetry.space_group_name_H-M   'P 1'
#
loop_
_entity.id
_entity.type
_entity.pdbx_description
1 polymer ?
#
loop_
_entity_poly.entity_id
_entity_poly.type
_entity_poly.pdbx_seq_one_letter_code
_entity_poly.pdbx_strand_id
1 'polypeptide(L)' 'QIFTHLHPADLLSVSRINKTLRGMLLHRSGRWIWRASFANGPVYGCPEVPDDLNEPQFARFLFDELCMV' A
#
# COMPACT_ATOMS: atom_id res chain seq x y z
N GLN A 1 -3.82 13.42 -8.23
CA GLN A 1 -3.14 12.27 -7.60
C GLN A 1 -4.09 11.08 -7.72
N ILE A 2 -3.83 10.13 -8.63
CA ILE A 2 -4.80 9.03 -8.93
C ILE A 2 -4.58 7.84 -7.97
N PHE A 3 -3.32 7.57 -7.61
CA PHE A 3 -2.91 6.47 -6.74
C PHE A 3 -3.52 6.52 -5.33
N THR A 4 -3.88 7.72 -4.83
CA THR A 4 -4.49 7.92 -3.52
C THR A 4 -5.95 7.45 -3.43
N HIS A 5 -6.57 7.17 -4.57
CA HIS A 5 -7.93 6.64 -4.67
C HIS A 5 -7.95 5.14 -4.98
N LEU A 6 -6.79 4.54 -5.26
CA LEU A 6 -6.69 3.10 -5.50
C LEU A 6 -6.76 2.35 -4.18
N HIS A 7 -7.24 1.10 -4.23
CA HIS A 7 -7.18 0.21 -3.08
C HIS A 7 -5.71 -0.14 -2.77
N PRO A 8 -5.32 -0.35 -1.49
CA PRO A 8 -3.94 -0.70 -1.17
C PRO A 8 -3.46 -1.99 -1.86
N ALA A 9 -4.37 -2.94 -2.11
CA ALA A 9 -4.09 -4.14 -2.92
C ALA A 9 -3.72 -3.81 -4.38
N ASP A 10 -4.41 -2.84 -4.99
CA ASP A 10 -4.12 -2.39 -6.35
C ASP A 10 -2.79 -1.65 -6.40
N LEU A 11 -2.48 -0.84 -5.37
CA LEU A 11 -1.16 -0.20 -5.24
C LEU A 11 -0.02 -1.22 -5.16
N LEU A 12 -0.22 -2.34 -4.45
CA LEU A 12 0.75 -3.44 -4.45
C LEU A 12 0.91 -4.04 -5.84
N SER A 13 -0.18 -4.35 -6.52
CA SER A 13 -0.16 -4.89 -7.89
C SER A 13 0.55 -3.93 -8.86
N VAL A 14 0.26 -2.63 -8.80
CA VAL A 14 0.93 -1.59 -9.58
C VAL A 14 2.42 -1.52 -9.28
N SER A 15 2.80 -1.64 -8.01
CA SER A 15 4.21 -1.69 -7.60
C SER A 15 4.95 -2.94 -8.11
N ARG A 16 4.24 -4.02 -8.45
CA ARG A 16 4.85 -5.26 -9.00
C ARG A 16 5.07 -5.18 -10.51
N ILE A 17 4.11 -4.59 -11.23
CA ILE A 17 4.15 -4.55 -12.70
C ILE A 17 5.11 -3.48 -13.25
N ASN A 18 5.45 -2.46 -12.47
CA ASN A 18 6.27 -1.34 -12.94
C ASN A 18 7.39 -0.99 -11.97
N LYS A 19 8.65 -1.17 -12.39
CA LYS A 19 9.85 -0.90 -11.57
C LYS A 19 9.98 0.56 -11.15
N THR A 20 9.59 1.51 -11.99
CA THR A 20 9.61 2.94 -11.67
C THR A 20 8.57 3.26 -10.59
N LEU A 21 7.34 2.74 -10.75
CA LEU A 21 6.29 2.92 -9.76
C LEU A 21 6.63 2.19 -8.46
N ARG A 22 7.28 1.01 -8.53
CA ARG A 22 7.83 0.32 -7.35
C ARG A 22 8.79 1.22 -6.58
N GLY A 23 9.74 1.83 -7.28
CA GLY A 23 10.71 2.76 -6.69
C GLY A 23 10.02 3.97 -6.06
N MET A 24 8.95 4.50 -6.66
CA MET A 24 8.22 5.64 -6.10
C MET A 24 7.34 5.24 -4.91
N LEU A 25 6.58 4.15 -5.03
CA LEU A 25 5.57 3.71 -4.06
C LEU A 25 6.20 3.08 -2.82
N LEU A 26 7.27 2.28 -2.97
CA LEU A 26 7.94 1.63 -1.83
C LEU A 26 9.02 2.50 -1.18
N HIS A 27 9.34 3.66 -1.75
CA HIS A 27 10.25 4.62 -1.14
C HIS A 27 9.56 5.47 -0.08
N ARG A 28 10.33 6.05 0.85
CA ARG A 28 9.78 6.87 1.95
C ARG A 28 8.90 8.03 1.43
N SER A 29 9.23 8.56 0.26
CA SER A 29 8.49 9.65 -0.38
C SER A 29 7.12 9.24 -0.91
N GLY A 30 6.86 7.94 -1.09
CA GLY A 30 5.56 7.39 -1.50
C GLY A 30 4.65 7.06 -0.33
N ARG A 31 5.13 7.14 0.92
CA ARG A 31 4.39 6.73 2.12
C ARG A 31 3.04 7.45 2.29
N TRP A 32 2.97 8.72 1.92
CA TRP A 32 1.73 9.51 1.98
C TRP A 32 0.65 8.99 1.01
N ILE A 33 1.04 8.35 -0.11
CA ILE A 33 0.10 7.77 -1.08
C ILE A 33 -0.64 6.60 -0.45
N TRP A 34 0.08 5.74 0.28
CA TRP A 34 -0.51 4.61 1.00
C TRP A 34 -1.44 5.08 2.11
N ARG A 35 -1.02 6.07 2.92
CA ARG A 35 -1.89 6.66 3.96
C ARG A 35 -3.19 7.18 3.37
N ALA A 36 -3.11 7.91 2.26
CA ALA A 36 -4.29 8.41 1.58
C ALA A 36 -5.15 7.28 0.99
N SER A 37 -4.54 6.23 0.45
CA SER A 37 -5.25 5.04 -0.05
C SER A 37 -5.99 4.28 1.06
N PHE A 38 -5.35 4.11 2.23
CA PHE A 38 -6.00 3.53 3.42
C PHE A 38 -7.13 4.41 3.97
N ALA A 39 -6.97 5.73 3.94
CA ALA A 39 -7.97 6.67 4.46
C ALA A 39 -9.18 6.87 3.52
N ASN A 40 -8.96 6.80 2.20
CA ASN A 40 -10.01 7.03 1.19
C ASN A 40 -10.69 5.74 0.72
N GLY A 41 -10.09 4.57 0.99
CA GLY A 41 -10.61 3.28 0.54
C GLY A 41 -11.79 2.80 1.36
N PRO A 42 -12.64 1.91 0.81
CA PRO A 42 -13.77 1.30 1.50
C PRO A 42 -13.35 0.23 2.53
N VAL A 43 -12.19 0.40 3.19
CA VAL A 43 -11.69 -0.54 4.19
C VAL A 43 -12.33 -0.22 5.55
N TYR A 44 -13.66 -0.29 5.60
CA TYR A 44 -14.41 -0.22 6.85
C TYR A 44 -13.92 -1.36 7.76
N GLY A 45 -13.27 -1.00 8.87
CA GLY A 45 -12.71 -1.96 9.82
C GLY A 45 -11.24 -2.33 9.57
N CYS A 46 -10.50 -1.60 8.71
CA CYS A 46 -9.05 -1.77 8.66
C CYS A 46 -8.44 -1.43 10.03
N PRO A 47 -7.58 -2.28 10.60
CA PRO A 47 -6.80 -1.88 11.77
C PRO A 47 -5.94 -0.67 11.42
N GLU A 48 -5.68 0.18 12.41
CA GLU A 48 -4.61 1.17 12.26
C GLU A 48 -3.30 0.46 11.96
N VAL A 49 -2.47 1.10 11.13
CA VAL A 49 -1.15 0.58 10.77
C VAL A 49 -0.34 0.47 12.08
N PRO A 50 0.11 -0.73 12.47
CA PRO A 50 0.91 -0.91 13.69
C PRO A 50 2.21 -0.10 13.60
N ASP A 51 2.70 0.41 14.73
CA ASP A 51 3.96 1.17 14.76
C ASP A 51 5.18 0.36 14.27
N ASP A 52 5.10 -0.97 14.37
CA ASP A 52 6.12 -1.91 13.91
C ASP A 52 6.16 -2.08 12.38
N LEU A 53 5.12 -1.65 11.67
CA LEU A 53 4.98 -1.81 10.22
C LEU A 53 4.84 -0.47 9.51
N ASN A 54 5.48 -0.35 8.35
CA ASN A 54 5.14 0.73 7.43
C ASN A 54 3.92 0.37 6.58
N GLU A 55 3.26 1.37 6.02
CA GLU A 55 2.02 1.26 5.25
C GLU A 55 2.14 0.28 4.07
N PRO A 56 3.22 0.26 3.25
CA PRO A 56 3.37 -0.76 2.22
C PRO A 56 3.58 -2.18 2.78
N GLN A 57 4.28 -2.35 3.90
CA GLN A 57 4.38 -3.65 4.58
C GLN A 57 3.04 -4.10 5.14
N PHE A 58 2.29 -3.19 5.74
CA PHE A 58 0.96 -3.45 6.28
C PHE A 58 -0.04 -3.79 5.17
N ALA A 59 -0.01 -3.05 4.05
CA ALA A 59 -0.79 -3.39 2.86
C ALA A 59 -0.43 -4.78 2.36
N ARG A 60 0.86 -5.12 2.34
CA ARG A 60 1.31 -6.46 1.93
C ARG A 60 0.80 -7.53 2.90
N PHE A 61 0.85 -7.28 4.20
CA PHE A 61 0.31 -8.19 5.20
C PHE A 61 -1.20 -8.43 5.05
N LEU A 62 -1.96 -7.39 4.72
CA LEU A 62 -3.42 -7.46 4.60
C LEU A 62 -3.90 -8.04 3.25
N PHE A 63 -3.21 -7.73 2.16
CA PHE A 63 -3.71 -7.93 0.81
C PHE A 63 -2.81 -8.77 -0.10
N ASP A 64 -1.62 -9.16 0.36
CA ASP A 64 -0.77 -10.06 -0.42
C ASP A 64 -1.15 -11.52 -0.16
N GLU A 65 -1.65 -12.21 -1.19
CA GLU A 65 -1.82 -13.67 -1.18
C GLU A 65 -0.48 -14.40 -1.38
N LEU A 66 0.59 -13.71 -1.78
CA LEU A 66 1.90 -14.33 -1.93
C LEU A 66 2.57 -14.47 -0.56
N CYS A 67 2.59 -15.69 -0.03
CA CYS A 67 3.43 -16.07 1.10
C CYS A 67 4.85 -15.51 0.90
N MET A 68 5.33 -14.71 1.85
CA MET A 68 6.75 -14.41 1.97
C MET A 68 7.44 -15.68 2.47
N VAL A 69 7.87 -16.53 1.53
CA VAL A 69 8.81 -17.64 1.78
C VAL A 69 10.22 -17.11 1.73
#